data_AF-A0A377Q2D7-F1
#
_entry.id   AF-A0A377Q2D7-F1
#
_cell.length_a   1.000
_cell.length_b   1.000
_cell.length_c   1.000
_cell.angle_alpha   90.00
_cell.angle_beta   90.00
_cell.angle_gamma   90.00
#
_symmetry.space_group_name_H-M   'P 1'
#
loop_
_entity.id
_entity.type
_entity.pdbx_description
1 polymer ?
#
loop_
_entity_poly.entity_id
_entity_poly.type
_entity_poly.pdbx_seq_one_letter_code
_entity_poly.pdbx_strand_id
1 'polypeptide(L)'
;MIKKITYLTLGLAFSFNSLNASDYSDEVLKYYAQVLAKIKGAEVKYVDTDTYKGYEVVNVEILKGGKKQKHFMFVKDGLLFNDVLDLKTMKSYRETFKGDEFIKIAKANKEYLQIGSNANEVMWIFLDIECPYCKSHSEKLTELSKNKQINLVFLNVVGTEYGIIKTVNLEKEFKKAKNTEDKIKIIQKYFNYTKNDLSASDEEKKKIIERSDKYGNSGLEYVPFIIDKGGSSK
;
A
#
# COMPACT_ATOMS: atom_id res chain seq x y z
N MET A 1 48.95 30.00 20.39
CA MET A 1 47.91 30.13 19.34
C MET A 1 47.06 28.86 19.34
N ILE A 2 45.88 28.90 19.94
CA ILE A 2 44.94 27.77 19.96
C ILE A 2 43.79 28.14 19.02
N LYS A 3 43.65 27.40 17.91
CA LYS A 3 42.54 27.56 16.96
C LYS A 3 41.26 27.03 17.61
N LYS A 4 40.31 27.92 17.88
CA LYS A 4 38.93 27.56 18.23
C LYS A 4 38.26 26.94 17.00
N ILE A 5 37.85 25.69 17.11
CA ILE A 5 36.95 25.02 16.17
C ILE A 5 35.54 25.41 16.59
N THR A 6 34.88 26.24 15.77
CA THR A 6 33.48 26.61 15.94
C THR A 6 32.61 25.50 15.36
N TYR A 7 31.92 24.75 16.22
CA TYR A 7 30.85 23.86 15.78
C TYR A 7 29.64 24.71 15.37
N LEU A 8 29.32 24.69 14.07
CA LEU A 8 28.09 25.26 13.54
C LEU A 8 26.95 24.27 13.81
N THR A 9 26.20 24.47 14.90
CA THR A 9 24.96 23.74 15.17
C THR A 9 23.90 24.20 14.16
N LEU A 10 23.65 23.38 13.14
CA LEU A 10 22.52 23.57 12.23
C LEU A 10 21.25 23.18 12.98
N GLY A 11 20.56 24.17 13.54
CA GLY A 11 19.27 23.99 14.21
C GLY A 11 18.20 23.64 13.18
N LEU A 12 17.79 22.37 13.14
CA LEU A 12 16.52 21.96 12.53
C LEU A 12 15.39 22.51 13.41
N ALA A 13 14.71 23.54 12.93
CA ALA A 13 13.51 24.06 13.57
C ALA A 13 12.36 23.04 13.36
N PHE A 14 11.99 22.33 14.41
CA PHE A 14 10.78 21.53 14.45
C PHE A 14 9.60 22.45 14.80
N SER A 15 8.74 22.72 13.83
CA SER A 15 7.46 23.37 14.07
C SER A 15 6.45 22.31 14.52
N PHE A 16 6.15 22.26 15.82
CA PHE A 16 5.19 21.35 16.42
C PHE A 16 3.78 21.97 16.39
N ASN A 17 2.84 21.30 15.73
CA ASN A 17 1.41 21.47 15.98
C ASN A 17 0.95 20.25 16.82
N SER A 18 1.12 20.33 18.14
CA SER A 18 0.97 19.21 19.09
C SER A 18 -0.33 19.30 19.90
N LEU A 19 -1.45 18.88 19.32
CA LEU A 19 -2.69 18.69 20.08
C LEU A 19 -3.15 17.22 20.16
N ASN A 20 -2.43 16.28 19.53
CA ASN A 20 -2.73 14.84 19.58
C ASN A 20 -1.45 13.98 19.47
N ALA A 21 -0.32 14.45 19.98
CA ALA A 21 0.94 13.69 19.96
C ALA A 21 0.94 12.69 21.12
N SER A 22 1.30 11.44 20.87
CA SER A 22 1.48 10.46 21.94
C SER A 22 2.76 10.72 22.72
N ASP A 23 2.84 10.17 23.93
CA ASP A 23 4.03 10.23 24.79
C ASP A 23 5.27 9.60 24.12
N TYR A 24 5.09 8.76 23.08
CA TYR A 24 6.17 8.09 22.36
C TYR A 24 6.47 8.66 20.97
N SER A 25 5.68 9.62 20.49
CA SER A 25 5.85 10.18 19.15
C SER A 25 7.23 10.83 18.96
N ASP A 26 7.74 11.50 19.99
CA ASP A 26 9.08 12.11 19.99
C ASP A 26 10.20 11.07 19.91
N GLU A 27 10.08 9.95 20.62
CA GLU A 27 11.03 8.84 20.62
C GLU A 27 11.09 8.18 19.25
N VAL A 28 9.93 7.98 18.62
CA VAL A 28 9.83 7.46 17.25
C VAL A 28 10.48 8.41 16.25
N LEU A 29 10.22 9.71 16.34
CA LEU A 29 10.87 10.70 15.48
C LEU A 29 12.38 10.73 15.68
N LYS A 30 12.87 10.67 16.93
CA LYS A 30 14.31 10.57 17.24
C LYS A 30 14.93 9.33 16.61
N TYR A 31 14.26 8.17 16.72
CA TYR A 31 14.72 6.93 16.07
C TYR A 31 14.82 7.09 14.55
N TYR A 32 13.77 7.57 13.88
CA TYR A 32 13.82 7.78 12.43
C TYR A 32 14.87 8.81 12.03
N ALA A 33 15.02 9.91 12.77
CA ALA A 33 16.06 10.90 12.51
C ALA A 33 17.47 10.27 12.58
N GLN A 34 17.73 9.38 13.53
CA GLN A 34 19.00 8.65 13.61
C GLN A 34 19.20 7.68 12.44
N VAL A 35 18.16 6.93 12.06
CA VAL A 35 18.22 5.99 10.92
C VAL A 35 18.45 6.74 9.60
N LEU A 36 17.75 7.86 9.41
CA LEU A 36 17.79 8.66 8.19
C LEU A 36 18.98 9.63 8.12
N ALA A 37 19.70 9.88 9.22
CA ALA A 37 20.87 10.78 9.24
C ALA A 37 21.94 10.40 8.21
N LYS A 38 22.02 9.12 7.84
CA LYS A 38 22.97 8.60 6.83
C LYS A 38 22.49 8.81 5.39
N ILE A 39 21.26 9.29 5.20
CA ILE A 39 20.60 9.45 3.90
C ILE A 39 20.44 10.94 3.62
N LYS A 40 21.31 11.49 2.77
CA LYS A 40 21.28 12.91 2.41
C LYS A 40 19.90 13.32 1.85
N GLY A 41 19.33 14.37 2.44
CA GLY A 41 18.04 14.94 2.02
C GLY A 41 16.82 14.09 2.37
N ALA A 42 16.96 13.12 3.29
CA ALA A 42 15.83 12.44 3.90
C ALA A 42 15.38 13.18 5.17
N GLU A 43 14.08 13.39 5.30
CA GLU A 43 13.44 13.99 6.48
C GLU A 43 12.32 13.07 6.99
N VAL A 44 12.02 13.13 8.27
CA VAL A 44 10.87 12.47 8.87
C VAL A 44 9.94 13.50 9.50
N LYS A 45 8.64 13.34 9.32
CA LYS A 45 7.61 14.16 9.94
C LYS A 45 6.59 13.29 10.64
N TYR A 46 6.12 13.74 11.79
CA TYR A 46 4.97 13.12 12.46
C TYR A 46 3.71 13.34 11.63
N VAL A 47 2.85 12.33 11.56
CA VAL A 47 1.54 12.41 10.90
C VAL A 47 0.44 12.37 11.95
N ASP A 48 0.29 11.22 12.60
CA ASP A 48 -0.72 10.96 13.61
C ASP A 48 -0.33 9.74 14.45
N THR A 49 -1.14 9.45 15.46
CA THR A 49 -1.04 8.23 16.26
C THR A 49 -2.38 7.51 16.20
N ASP A 50 -2.34 6.20 16.05
CA ASP A 50 -3.49 5.29 16.12
C ASP A 50 -3.23 4.23 17.20
N THR A 51 -4.19 3.34 17.42
CA THR A 51 -4.04 2.17 18.28
C THR A 51 -4.45 0.91 17.52
N TYR A 52 -3.65 -0.14 17.64
CA TYR A 52 -3.94 -1.42 16.99
C TYR A 52 -3.60 -2.58 17.92
N LYS A 53 -4.62 -3.36 18.29
CA LYS A 53 -4.47 -4.60 19.09
C LYS A 53 -3.65 -4.41 20.37
N GLY A 54 -3.82 -3.27 21.04
CA GLY A 54 -3.11 -2.94 22.28
C GLY A 54 -1.69 -2.42 22.10
N TYR A 55 -1.32 -2.05 20.88
CA TYR A 55 -0.12 -1.28 20.55
C TYR A 55 -0.53 0.12 20.13
N GLU A 56 0.28 1.09 20.52
CA GLU A 56 0.23 2.40 19.88
C GLU A 56 0.88 2.28 18.49
N VAL A 57 0.32 2.97 17.50
CA VAL A 57 0.83 3.02 16.13
C VAL A 57 1.19 4.45 15.81
N VAL A 58 2.48 4.77 15.84
CA VAL A 58 2.95 6.11 15.48
C VAL A 58 3.20 6.15 13.99
N ASN A 59 2.42 6.95 13.28
CA ASN A 59 2.57 7.15 11.84
C ASN A 59 3.47 8.36 11.56
N VAL A 60 4.42 8.15 10.65
CA VAL A 60 5.34 9.19 10.19
C VAL A 60 5.34 9.24 8.67
N GLU A 61 5.76 10.36 8.12
CA GLU A 61 6.01 10.54 6.70
C GLU A 61 7.52 10.72 6.49
N ILE A 62 8.11 9.86 5.66
CA ILE A 62 9.50 10.00 5.22
C ILE A 62 9.50 10.75 3.89
N LEU A 63 10.25 11.84 3.84
CA LEU A 63 10.39 12.72 2.67
C LEU A 63 11.79 12.59 2.09
N LYS A 64 11.91 12.36 0.78
CA LYS A 64 13.20 12.36 0.08
C LYS A 64 13.04 12.73 -1.38
N GLY A 65 13.74 13.78 -1.82
CA GLY A 65 13.78 14.18 -3.23
C GLY A 65 12.39 14.44 -3.84
N GLY A 66 11.51 15.11 -3.08
CA GLY A 66 10.12 15.38 -3.49
C GLY A 66 9.16 14.19 -3.40
N LYS A 67 9.66 12.98 -3.08
CA LYS A 67 8.82 11.82 -2.79
C LYS A 67 8.49 11.75 -1.31
N LYS A 68 7.30 11.25 -1.00
CA LYS A 68 6.80 11.06 0.36
C LYS A 68 6.30 9.64 0.53
N GLN A 69 6.57 9.03 1.68
CA GLN A 69 6.06 7.70 1.99
C GLN A 69 5.65 7.64 3.46
N LYS A 70 4.42 7.19 3.71
CA LYS A 70 3.93 6.89 5.05
C LYS A 70 4.63 5.64 5.57
N HIS A 71 5.18 5.76 6.76
CA HIS A 71 5.77 4.69 7.56
C HIS A 71 5.07 4.68 8.92
N PHE A 72 5.18 3.57 9.64
CA PHE A 72 4.69 3.50 11.01
C PHE A 72 5.49 2.50 11.81
N MET A 73 5.45 2.67 13.13
CA MET A 73 6.04 1.76 14.11
C MET A 73 4.99 1.42 15.17
N PHE A 74 5.01 0.18 15.64
CA PHE A 74 4.24 -0.20 16.82
C PHE A 74 5.05 0.14 18.06
N VAL A 75 4.40 0.72 19.07
CA VAL A 75 5.02 1.06 20.35
C VAL A 75 4.25 0.40 21.48
N LYS A 76 4.99 -0.21 22.40
CA LYS A 76 4.44 -0.76 23.64
C LYS A 76 5.52 -0.85 24.71
N ASP A 77 5.20 -0.39 25.92
CA ASP A 77 6.09 -0.45 27.08
C ASP A 77 7.49 0.16 26.81
N GLY A 78 7.53 1.26 26.05
CA GLY A 78 8.77 1.95 25.66
C GLY A 78 9.61 1.23 24.59
N LEU A 79 9.10 0.14 24.01
CA LEU A 79 9.78 -0.61 22.95
C LEU A 79 9.15 -0.31 21.58
N LEU A 80 10.02 -0.18 20.57
CA LEU A 80 9.64 0.00 19.17
C LEU A 80 9.68 -1.35 18.44
N PHE A 81 8.57 -1.68 17.80
CA PHE A 81 8.44 -2.89 16.99
C PHE A 81 8.17 -2.51 15.54
N ASN A 82 9.02 -3.00 14.65
CA ASN A 82 8.74 -2.90 13.22
C ASN A 82 7.51 -3.77 12.89
N ASP A 83 7.42 -4.98 13.42
CA ASP A 83 6.24 -5.82 13.26
C ASP A 83 5.93 -6.56 14.56
N VAL A 84 4.68 -6.95 14.72
CA VAL A 84 4.20 -7.82 15.78
C VAL A 84 3.56 -9.03 15.12
N LEU A 85 4.14 -10.21 15.36
CA LEU A 85 3.62 -11.47 14.87
C LEU A 85 2.73 -12.10 15.93
N ASP A 86 1.46 -12.31 15.60
CA ASP A 86 0.57 -13.11 16.44
C ASP A 86 0.82 -14.59 16.17
N LEU A 87 1.44 -15.27 17.13
CA LEU A 87 1.78 -16.70 17.02
C LEU A 87 0.56 -17.62 17.04
N LYS A 88 -0.61 -17.16 17.50
CA LYS A 88 -1.83 -17.97 17.47
C LYS A 88 -2.42 -18.01 16.07
N THR A 89 -2.45 -16.86 15.40
CA THR A 89 -3.01 -16.74 14.05
C THR A 89 -1.96 -16.84 12.95
N MET A 90 -0.67 -16.81 13.32
CA MET A 90 0.49 -16.70 12.43
C MET A 90 0.39 -15.49 11.49
N LYS A 91 -0.26 -14.40 11.93
CA LYS A 91 -0.46 -13.17 11.15
C LYS A 91 0.44 -12.06 11.63
N SER A 92 0.94 -11.29 10.66
CA SER A 92 1.61 -10.02 10.90
C SER A 92 0.59 -8.92 11.17
N TYR A 93 0.77 -8.20 12.28
CA TYR A 93 -0.02 -7.00 12.58
C TYR A 93 0.31 -5.86 11.62
N ARG A 94 1.58 -5.72 11.19
CA ARG A 94 1.96 -4.74 10.16
C ARG A 94 1.18 -4.96 8.88
N GLU A 95 1.17 -6.19 8.36
CA GLU A 95 0.51 -6.51 7.10
C GLU A 95 -1.02 -6.36 7.23
N THR A 96 -1.58 -6.75 8.37
CA THR A 96 -3.03 -6.60 8.59
C THR A 96 -3.43 -5.13 8.70
N PHE A 97 -2.66 -4.32 9.43
CA PHE A 97 -2.89 -2.87 9.58
C PHE A 97 -2.75 -2.14 8.24
N LYS A 98 -1.66 -2.37 7.49
CA LYS A 98 -1.48 -1.85 6.12
C LYS A 98 -2.65 -2.24 5.23
N GLY A 99 -3.04 -3.50 5.29
CA GLY A 99 -4.15 -4.01 4.51
C GLY A 99 -5.47 -3.31 4.82
N ASP A 100 -5.78 -3.07 6.09
CA ASP A 100 -6.97 -2.34 6.50
C ASP A 100 -6.98 -0.89 5.96
N GLU A 101 -5.83 -0.21 6.01
CA GLU A 101 -5.66 1.12 5.42
C GLU A 101 -5.86 1.12 3.90
N PHE A 102 -5.27 0.16 3.18
CA PHE A 102 -5.45 0.07 1.73
C PHE A 102 -6.90 -0.25 1.34
N ILE A 103 -7.59 -1.10 2.11
CA ILE A 103 -9.01 -1.38 1.91
C ILE A 103 -9.85 -0.12 2.13
N LYS A 104 -9.57 0.68 3.17
CA LYS A 104 -10.25 1.97 3.40
C LYS A 104 -10.07 2.89 2.20
N ILE A 105 -8.84 3.04 1.69
CA ILE A 105 -8.53 3.86 0.51
C ILE A 105 -9.31 3.36 -0.71
N ALA A 106 -9.27 2.06 -0.98
CA ALA A 106 -9.93 1.47 -2.14
C ALA A 106 -11.45 1.64 -2.11
N LYS A 107 -12.07 1.46 -0.94
CA LYS A 107 -13.51 1.68 -0.75
C LYS A 107 -13.90 3.15 -0.90
N ALA A 108 -13.17 4.07 -0.27
CA ALA A 108 -13.45 5.50 -0.33
C ALA A 108 -13.39 6.05 -1.77
N ASN A 109 -12.51 5.49 -2.60
CA ASN A 109 -12.32 5.93 -3.98
C ASN A 109 -13.00 5.04 -5.03
N LYS A 110 -13.67 3.96 -4.60
CA LYS A 110 -14.26 2.94 -5.50
C LYS A 110 -13.26 2.38 -6.52
N GLU A 111 -12.02 2.15 -6.09
CA GLU A 111 -10.90 1.74 -6.94
C GLU A 111 -10.71 0.23 -7.00
N TYR A 112 -11.79 -0.54 -7.07
CA TYR A 112 -11.71 -1.99 -7.11
C TYR A 112 -12.68 -2.57 -8.13
N LEU A 113 -12.25 -3.67 -8.74
CA LEU A 113 -13.04 -4.52 -9.61
C LEU A 113 -13.50 -5.74 -8.82
N GLN A 114 -14.81 -5.99 -8.82
CA GLN A 114 -15.39 -7.08 -8.05
C GLN A 114 -15.74 -8.28 -8.94
N ILE A 115 -15.28 -9.47 -8.52
CA ILE A 115 -15.66 -10.78 -9.04
C ILE A 115 -16.15 -11.68 -7.89
N GLY A 116 -16.92 -12.72 -8.20
CA GLY A 116 -17.56 -13.56 -7.18
C GLY A 116 -18.67 -12.82 -6.42
N SER A 117 -19.33 -13.52 -5.51
CA SER A 117 -20.56 -13.02 -4.84
C SER A 117 -20.70 -13.35 -3.36
N ASN A 118 -19.78 -14.13 -2.76
CA ASN A 118 -19.88 -14.46 -1.34
C ASN A 118 -19.38 -13.28 -0.47
N ALA A 119 -20.32 -12.43 -0.05
CA ALA A 119 -20.03 -11.26 0.78
C ALA A 119 -19.53 -11.58 2.21
N ASN A 120 -19.67 -12.83 2.67
CA ASN A 120 -19.17 -13.26 3.98
C ASN A 120 -17.68 -13.66 3.94
N GLU A 121 -17.17 -13.97 2.75
CA GLU A 121 -15.79 -14.41 2.52
C GLU A 121 -15.14 -13.46 1.51
N VAL A 122 -14.61 -12.35 2.00
CA VAL A 122 -14.09 -11.28 1.14
C VAL A 122 -12.57 -11.32 1.07
N MET A 123 -12.04 -11.33 -0.14
CA MET A 123 -10.60 -11.21 -0.41
C MET A 123 -10.32 -9.88 -1.14
N TRP A 124 -9.27 -9.19 -0.73
CA TRP A 124 -8.73 -8.02 -1.42
C TRP A 124 -7.38 -8.35 -2.01
N ILE A 125 -7.15 -7.94 -3.25
CA ILE A 125 -5.91 -8.23 -3.96
C ILE A 125 -5.46 -6.97 -4.70
N PHE A 126 -4.28 -6.47 -4.34
CA PHE A 126 -3.61 -5.38 -5.05
C PHE A 126 -2.61 -5.99 -6.01
N LEU A 127 -2.71 -5.63 -7.29
CA LEU A 127 -2.05 -6.31 -8.40
C LEU A 127 -1.40 -5.32 -9.35
N ASP A 128 -0.41 -5.80 -10.08
CA ASP A 128 0.13 -5.16 -11.27
C ASP A 128 0.02 -6.12 -12.45
N ILE A 129 -0.47 -5.64 -13.59
CA ILE A 129 -0.75 -6.46 -14.78
C ILE A 129 0.52 -7.02 -15.45
N GLU A 130 1.68 -6.41 -15.21
CA GLU A 130 2.98 -6.82 -15.73
C GLU A 130 3.78 -7.66 -14.72
N CYS A 131 3.31 -7.81 -13.48
CA CYS A 131 4.01 -8.59 -12.46
C CYS A 131 3.80 -10.10 -12.67
N PRO A 132 4.87 -10.91 -12.85
CA PRO A 132 4.74 -12.37 -13.05
C PRO A 132 4.04 -13.09 -11.90
N TYR A 133 4.25 -12.66 -10.66
CA TYR A 133 3.59 -13.24 -9.49
C TYR A 133 2.10 -12.88 -9.47
N CYS A 134 1.73 -11.67 -9.91
CA CYS A 134 0.33 -11.27 -10.08
C CYS A 134 -0.36 -12.09 -11.17
N LYS A 135 0.35 -12.36 -12.29
CA LYS A 135 -0.12 -13.25 -13.35
C LYS A 135 -0.42 -14.66 -12.83
N SER A 136 0.52 -15.28 -12.11
CA SER A 136 0.31 -16.61 -11.52
C SER A 136 -0.86 -16.61 -10.53
N HIS A 137 -1.07 -15.52 -9.79
CA HIS A 137 -2.24 -15.40 -8.93
C HIS A 137 -3.55 -15.28 -9.73
N SER A 138 -3.53 -14.58 -10.88
CA SER A 138 -4.71 -14.42 -11.75
C SER A 138 -5.29 -15.74 -12.28
N GLU A 139 -4.44 -16.76 -12.43
CA GLU A 139 -4.82 -18.12 -12.86
C GLU A 139 -5.69 -18.82 -11.80
N LYS A 140 -5.56 -18.42 -10.52
CA LYS A 140 -6.30 -19.01 -9.39
C LYS A 140 -7.66 -18.34 -9.17
N LEU A 141 -7.97 -17.22 -9.83
CA LEU A 141 -9.19 -16.43 -9.59
C LEU A 141 -10.46 -17.24 -9.86
N THR A 142 -10.47 -18.14 -10.84
CA THR A 142 -11.61 -19.01 -11.12
C THR A 142 -11.99 -19.82 -9.90
N GLU A 143 -11.02 -20.48 -9.26
CA GLU A 143 -11.26 -21.30 -8.07
C GLU A 143 -11.64 -20.45 -6.86
N LEU A 144 -10.86 -19.38 -6.60
CA LEU A 144 -11.10 -18.50 -5.47
C LEU A 144 -12.50 -17.87 -5.51
N SER A 145 -12.97 -17.48 -6.69
CA SER A 145 -14.25 -16.79 -6.87
C SER A 145 -15.48 -17.67 -6.64
N LYS A 146 -15.33 -19.00 -6.58
CA LYS A 146 -16.44 -19.92 -6.30
C LYS A 146 -17.02 -19.70 -4.91
N ASN A 147 -16.15 -19.43 -3.95
CA ASN A 147 -16.51 -19.36 -2.54
C ASN A 147 -16.26 -17.98 -1.93
N LYS A 148 -15.72 -17.02 -2.69
CA LYS A 148 -15.32 -15.71 -2.18
C LYS A 148 -15.82 -14.57 -3.07
N GLN A 149 -16.15 -13.43 -2.46
CA GLN A 149 -16.11 -12.17 -3.18
C GLN A 149 -14.66 -11.68 -3.23
N ILE A 150 -14.15 -11.35 -4.41
CA ILE A 150 -12.78 -10.87 -4.60
C ILE A 150 -12.82 -9.45 -5.15
N ASN A 151 -12.17 -8.53 -4.45
CA ASN A 151 -12.00 -7.14 -4.84
C ASN A 151 -10.55 -6.93 -5.31
N LEU A 152 -10.39 -6.58 -6.59
CA LEU A 152 -9.11 -6.45 -7.26
C LEU A 152 -8.78 -4.97 -7.47
N VAL A 153 -7.62 -4.53 -7.02
CA VAL A 153 -7.11 -3.17 -7.25
C VAL A 153 -5.91 -3.26 -8.17
N PHE A 154 -6.03 -2.76 -9.39
CA PHE A 154 -4.93 -2.74 -10.35
C PHE A 154 -4.13 -1.44 -10.23
N LEU A 155 -2.82 -1.63 -10.07
CA LEU A 155 -1.78 -0.62 -9.85
C LEU A 155 -0.66 -0.79 -10.89
N ASN A 156 0.23 0.19 -10.96
CA ASN A 156 1.43 0.19 -11.81
C ASN A 156 2.69 0.28 -10.94
N VAL A 157 2.96 -0.79 -10.19
CA VAL A 157 4.12 -0.93 -9.29
C VAL A 157 5.40 -1.24 -10.07
N VAL A 158 5.30 -1.99 -11.18
CA VAL A 158 6.42 -2.27 -12.10
C VAL A 158 6.82 -1.00 -12.86
N GLY A 159 5.87 -0.10 -13.12
CA GLY A 159 6.16 1.25 -13.60
C GLY A 159 6.23 1.40 -15.12
N THR A 160 5.67 0.47 -15.91
CA THR A 160 5.71 0.55 -17.38
C THR A 160 4.49 1.28 -17.93
N GLU A 161 4.68 2.07 -19.00
CA GLU A 161 3.56 2.71 -19.70
C GLU A 161 2.62 1.66 -20.32
N TYR A 162 3.17 0.58 -20.85
CA TYR A 162 2.38 -0.51 -21.42
C TYR A 162 1.49 -1.20 -20.37
N GLY A 163 1.98 -1.37 -19.13
CA GLY A 163 1.17 -1.87 -18.01
C GLY A 163 0.01 -0.94 -17.65
N ILE A 164 0.22 0.38 -17.71
CA ILE A 164 -0.85 1.37 -17.56
C ILE A 164 -1.90 1.20 -18.66
N ILE A 165 -1.47 1.16 -19.93
CA ILE A 165 -2.36 1.04 -21.09
C ILE A 165 -3.19 -0.26 -21.00
N LYS A 166 -2.57 -1.37 -20.62
CA LYS A 166 -3.26 -2.65 -20.38
C LYS A 166 -4.29 -2.55 -19.27
N THR A 167 -3.94 -1.91 -18.15
CA THR A 167 -4.88 -1.71 -17.03
C THR A 167 -6.09 -0.89 -17.43
N VAL A 168 -5.91 0.20 -18.19
CA VAL A 168 -7.02 1.02 -18.71
C VAL A 168 -7.95 0.19 -19.61
N ASN A 169 -7.38 -0.57 -20.54
CA ASN A 169 -8.17 -1.39 -21.48
C ASN A 169 -8.87 -2.55 -20.77
N LEU A 170 -8.21 -3.18 -19.79
CA LEU A 170 -8.83 -4.16 -18.88
C LEU A 170 -10.06 -3.56 -18.21
N GLU A 171 -9.94 -2.40 -17.56
CA GLU A 171 -11.05 -1.79 -16.83
C GLU A 171 -12.23 -1.43 -17.75
N LYS A 172 -11.94 -0.98 -18.98
CA LYS A 172 -12.97 -0.67 -19.99
C LYS A 172 -13.74 -1.92 -20.42
N GLU A 173 -13.03 -3.02 -20.67
CA GLU A 173 -13.64 -4.27 -21.11
C GLU A 173 -14.37 -4.96 -19.94
N PHE A 174 -13.77 -4.95 -18.75
CA PHE A 174 -14.33 -5.53 -17.53
C PHE A 174 -15.70 -4.94 -17.20
N LYS A 175 -15.88 -3.62 -17.36
CA LYS A 175 -17.17 -2.93 -17.12
C LYS A 175 -18.31 -3.43 -18.02
N LYS A 176 -18.00 -4.05 -19.16
CA LYS A 176 -19.00 -4.59 -20.11
C LYS A 176 -19.42 -6.03 -19.74
N ALA A 177 -18.62 -6.74 -18.96
CA ALA A 177 -18.89 -8.12 -18.58
C ALA A 177 -19.90 -8.20 -17.43
N LYS A 178 -20.86 -9.11 -17.57
CA LYS A 178 -21.98 -9.26 -16.62
C LYS A 178 -21.69 -10.27 -15.53
N ASN A 179 -21.14 -11.42 -15.89
CA ASN A 179 -20.90 -12.53 -14.96
C ASN A 179 -19.43 -12.62 -14.54
N THR A 180 -19.18 -13.36 -13.46
CA THR A 180 -17.84 -13.58 -12.89
C THR A 180 -16.89 -14.26 -13.86
N GLU A 181 -17.35 -15.23 -14.65
CA GLU A 181 -16.51 -16.00 -15.57
C GLU A 181 -15.93 -15.10 -16.67
N ASP A 182 -16.77 -14.29 -17.31
CA ASP A 182 -16.35 -13.35 -18.36
C ASP A 182 -15.39 -12.29 -17.80
N LYS A 183 -15.66 -11.80 -16.59
CA LYS A 183 -14.78 -10.86 -15.89
C LYS A 183 -13.39 -11.46 -15.65
N ILE A 184 -13.32 -12.73 -15.24
CA ILE A 184 -12.04 -13.43 -15.02
C ILE A 184 -11.32 -13.66 -16.36
N LYS A 185 -12.03 -14.07 -17.42
CA LYS A 185 -11.46 -14.21 -18.76
C LYS A 185 -10.83 -12.91 -19.25
N ILE A 186 -11.49 -11.77 -19.02
CA ILE A 186 -10.95 -10.44 -19.35
C ILE A 186 -9.66 -10.17 -18.57
N ILE A 187 -9.65 -10.39 -17.26
CA ILE A 187 -8.44 -10.20 -16.44
C ILE A 187 -7.28 -11.05 -16.99
N GLN A 188 -7.52 -12.34 -17.22
CA GLN A 188 -6.50 -13.27 -17.73
C GLN A 188 -6.06 -12.93 -19.16
N LYS A 189 -6.96 -12.46 -20.01
CA LYS A 189 -6.64 -11.95 -21.35
C LYS A 189 -5.61 -10.83 -21.27
N TYR A 190 -5.82 -9.84 -20.39
CA TYR A 190 -4.89 -8.72 -20.27
C TYR A 190 -3.58 -9.12 -19.61
N PHE A 191 -3.55 -10.02 -18.62
CA PHE A 191 -2.27 -10.56 -18.12
C PHE A 191 -1.43 -11.25 -19.22
N ASN A 192 -2.08 -11.84 -20.22
CA ASN A 192 -1.43 -12.53 -21.34
C ASN A 192 -1.29 -11.68 -22.61
N TYR A 193 -1.67 -10.40 -22.56
CA TYR A 193 -1.71 -9.56 -23.76
C TYR A 193 -0.32 -9.06 -24.15
N THR A 194 0.10 -9.38 -25.37
CA THR A 194 1.45 -9.09 -25.90
C THR A 194 1.46 -8.20 -27.15
N LYS A 195 0.28 -7.90 -27.73
CA LYS A 195 0.20 -7.08 -28.93
C LYS A 195 0.31 -5.59 -28.57
N ASN A 196 0.96 -4.81 -29.43
CA ASN A 196 1.13 -3.37 -29.24
C ASN A 196 0.08 -2.55 -30.02
N ASP A 197 -1.19 -2.90 -29.87
CA ASP A 197 -2.35 -2.29 -30.54
C ASP A 197 -3.33 -1.62 -29.55
N LEU A 198 -3.00 -1.64 -28.25
CA LEU A 198 -3.76 -0.95 -27.22
C LEU A 198 -3.38 0.52 -27.13
N SER A 199 -4.34 1.36 -26.78
CA SER A 199 -4.12 2.78 -26.53
C SER A 199 -4.94 3.27 -25.32
N ALA A 200 -4.47 4.35 -24.71
CA ALA A 200 -5.14 5.05 -23.63
C ALA A 200 -4.84 6.56 -23.76
N SER A 201 -5.83 7.39 -23.44
CA SER A 201 -5.63 8.84 -23.34
C SER A 201 -4.72 9.20 -22.16
N ASP A 202 -4.12 10.40 -22.20
CA ASP A 202 -3.26 10.87 -21.12
C ASP A 202 -4.02 11.01 -19.79
N GLU A 203 -5.29 11.41 -19.85
CA GLU A 203 -6.16 11.48 -18.67
C GLU A 203 -6.42 10.10 -18.05
N GLU A 204 -6.55 9.07 -18.88
CA GLU A 204 -6.72 7.70 -18.40
C GLU A 204 -5.43 7.16 -17.79
N LYS A 205 -4.29 7.42 -18.42
CA LYS A 205 -2.97 7.04 -17.87
C LYS A 205 -2.72 7.72 -16.54
N LYS A 206 -3.01 9.02 -16.44
CA LYS A 206 -2.86 9.81 -15.22
C LYS A 206 -3.64 9.24 -14.05
N LYS A 207 -4.87 8.75 -14.25
CA LYS A 207 -5.67 8.13 -13.19
C LYS A 207 -5.00 6.88 -12.60
N ILE A 208 -4.37 6.05 -13.43
CA ILE A 208 -3.65 4.86 -12.95
C ILE A 208 -2.37 5.25 -12.21
N ILE A 209 -1.66 6.27 -12.68
CA ILE A 209 -0.47 6.82 -12.02
C ILE A 209 -0.85 7.36 -10.64
N GLU A 210 -1.84 8.25 -10.56
CA GLU A 210 -2.30 8.86 -9.29
C GLU A 210 -2.80 7.80 -8.30
N ARG A 211 -3.51 6.78 -8.80
CA ARG A 211 -3.90 5.63 -7.99
C ARG A 211 -2.66 4.93 -7.43
N SER A 212 -1.70 4.58 -8.28
CA SER A 212 -0.49 3.84 -7.89
C SER A 212 0.35 4.63 -6.89
N ASP A 213 0.56 5.92 -7.14
CA ASP A 213 1.26 6.84 -6.25
C ASP A 213 0.55 6.93 -4.90
N LYS A 214 -0.79 6.96 -4.87
CA LYS A 214 -1.54 6.99 -3.61
C LYS A 214 -1.26 5.77 -2.73
N TYR A 215 -1.29 4.56 -3.30
CA TYR A 215 -1.00 3.34 -2.51
C TYR A 215 0.49 3.25 -2.15
N GLY A 216 1.40 3.61 -3.07
CA GLY A 216 2.84 3.67 -2.79
C GLY A 216 3.18 4.65 -1.67
N ASN A 217 2.62 5.86 -1.73
CA ASN A 217 2.75 6.88 -0.68
C ASN A 217 2.11 6.43 0.64
N SER A 218 1.14 5.52 0.61
CA SER A 218 0.52 4.93 1.81
C SER A 218 1.31 3.74 2.38
N GLY A 219 2.45 3.38 1.78
CA GLY A 219 3.33 2.33 2.28
C GLY A 219 3.12 0.94 1.65
N LEU A 220 2.43 0.84 0.51
CA LEU A 220 2.40 -0.39 -0.29
C LEU A 220 3.77 -0.59 -0.95
N GLU A 221 4.43 -1.70 -0.62
CA GLU A 221 5.81 -1.97 -1.03
C GLU A 221 5.93 -3.06 -2.11
N TYR A 222 4.93 -3.94 -2.22
CA TYR A 222 5.00 -5.11 -3.11
C TYR A 222 3.62 -5.54 -3.60
N VAL A 223 3.60 -6.30 -4.70
CA VAL A 223 2.41 -6.94 -5.29
C VAL A 223 2.75 -8.37 -5.78
N PRO A 224 1.82 -9.33 -5.73
CA PRO A 224 0.45 -9.22 -5.23
C PRO A 224 0.43 -9.00 -3.71
N PHE A 225 -0.39 -8.04 -3.24
CA PHE A 225 -0.68 -7.86 -1.82
C PHE A 225 -2.07 -8.41 -1.55
N ILE A 226 -2.18 -9.45 -0.74
CA ILE A 226 -3.41 -10.23 -0.56
C ILE A 226 -3.89 -10.08 0.88
N ILE A 227 -5.16 -9.73 1.05
CA ILE A 227 -5.82 -9.65 2.34
C ILE A 227 -7.05 -10.53 2.31
N ASP A 228 -7.05 -11.57 3.12
CA ASP A 228 -8.19 -12.46 3.29
C ASP A 228 -8.98 -12.03 4.53
N LYS A 229 -10.21 -11.54 4.31
CA LYS A 229 -11.16 -11.15 5.37
C LYS A 229 -12.23 -12.22 5.59
N GLY A 230 -12.05 -13.42 5.02
CA GLY A 230 -12.84 -14.61 5.30
C GLY A 230 -12.26 -15.47 6.43
N GLY A 231 -13.14 -16.14 7.18
CA GLY A 231 -12.78 -17.02 8.30
C GLY A 231 -12.21 -16.31 9.53
N SER A 232 -13.09 -15.75 10.38
CA SER A 232 -12.82 -15.80 11.82
C SER A 232 -12.62 -17.27 12.18
N SER A 233 -11.40 -17.63 12.55
CA SER A 233 -11.09 -18.91 13.18
C SER A 233 -12.10 -19.12 14.29
N LYS A 234 -13.00 -20.09 14.09
CA LYS A 234 -13.64 -20.78 15.21
C LYS A 234 -12.58 -21.52 15.99
#